data_AF-W6K5M3-F1
#
_entry.id   AF-W6K5M3-F1
#
_cell.length_a   1.000
_cell.length_b   1.000
_cell.length_c   1.000
_cell.angle_alpha   90.00
_cell.angle_beta   90.00
_cell.angle_gamma   90.00
#
_symmetry.space_group_name_H-M   'P 1'
#
loop_
_entity.id
_entity.type
_entity.pdbx_description
1 polymer ?
#
loop_
_entity_poly.entity_id
_entity_poly.type
_entity_poly.pdbx_seq_one_letter_code
_entity_poly.pdbx_strand_id
1 'polypeptide(L)'
;MMSTAPIQRRAAEVTPGTLVQREADGPIFMKAERIGTDYIHHYLVQLHPRPAAEADRRIHYLDPDDLLLDLDQKPVLDPGPEGAEKTVQCGDLFTTAKGTFFKLIEDPKSQKMFAYVEAASGGFARRQERDVQAVHADWALDLG
;
A
#
# COMPACT_ATOMS: atom_id res chain seq x y z
N MET A 1 14.84 -11.96 -16.49
CA MET A 1 13.63 -12.56 -15.89
C MET A 1 12.48 -12.28 -16.84
N MET A 2 11.60 -13.24 -17.09
CA MET A 2 10.45 -13.02 -17.98
C MET A 2 9.50 -12.04 -17.29
N SER A 3 9.45 -10.80 -17.80
CA SER A 3 8.32 -9.92 -17.55
C SER A 3 7.13 -10.56 -18.26
N THR A 4 6.31 -11.28 -17.50
CA THR A 4 5.01 -11.75 -17.95
C THR A 4 4.17 -10.50 -18.19
N ALA A 5 3.59 -10.39 -19.39
CA ALA A 5 2.70 -9.27 -19.69
C ALA A 5 1.59 -9.20 -18.62
N PRO A 6 1.17 -7.99 -18.18
CA PRO A 6 0.13 -7.84 -17.18
C PRO A 6 -1.14 -8.62 -17.57
N ILE A 7 -1.74 -9.30 -16.62
CA ILE A 7 -2.96 -10.09 -16.84
C ILE A 7 -4.14 -9.33 -16.25
N GLN A 8 -5.19 -9.13 -17.03
CA GLN A 8 -6.40 -8.51 -16.51
C GLN A 8 -7.18 -9.49 -15.63
N ARG A 9 -7.45 -9.09 -14.39
CA ARG A 9 -8.18 -9.89 -13.37
C ARG A 9 -9.16 -9.02 -12.61
N ARG A 10 -10.19 -9.63 -12.01
CA ARG A 10 -11.05 -8.91 -11.06
C ARG A 10 -10.28 -8.63 -9.78
N ALA A 11 -10.60 -7.53 -9.12
CA ALA A 11 -9.97 -7.13 -7.87
C ALA A 11 -10.04 -8.20 -6.77
N ALA A 12 -11.12 -8.97 -6.71
CA ALA A 12 -11.27 -10.08 -5.77
C ALA A 12 -10.37 -11.30 -6.07
N GLU A 13 -9.85 -11.40 -7.28
CA GLU A 13 -8.99 -12.52 -7.72
C GLU A 13 -7.49 -12.20 -7.55
N VAL A 14 -7.15 -10.94 -7.30
CA VAL A 14 -5.75 -10.50 -7.11
C VAL A 14 -5.37 -10.63 -5.65
N THR A 15 -4.28 -11.36 -5.40
CA THR A 15 -3.75 -11.56 -4.04
C THR A 15 -3.31 -10.23 -3.42
N PRO A 16 -3.65 -9.89 -2.16
CA PRO A 16 -3.15 -8.68 -1.52
C PRO A 16 -1.62 -8.68 -1.40
N GLY A 17 -1.05 -7.48 -1.34
CA GLY A 17 0.40 -7.25 -1.41
C GLY A 17 0.98 -7.38 -2.82
N THR A 18 0.16 -7.59 -3.85
CA THR A 18 0.63 -7.69 -5.25
C THR A 18 0.53 -6.34 -5.94
N LEU A 19 1.48 -6.04 -6.80
CA LEU A 19 1.51 -4.85 -7.64
C LEU A 19 0.47 -4.96 -8.75
N VAL A 20 -0.26 -3.87 -8.96
CA VAL A 20 -1.33 -3.75 -9.95
C VAL A 20 -1.33 -2.37 -10.59
N GLN A 21 -1.95 -2.29 -11.77
CA GLN A 21 -2.33 -1.02 -12.39
C GLN A 21 -3.82 -1.05 -12.74
N ARG A 22 -4.45 0.12 -12.87
CA ARG A 22 -5.83 0.22 -13.39
C ARG A 22 -5.88 0.21 -14.92
N GLU A 23 -4.82 0.70 -15.54
CA GLU A 23 -4.64 0.81 -16.99
C GLU A 23 -3.15 0.70 -17.32
N ALA A 24 -2.83 0.34 -18.57
CA ALA A 24 -1.45 0.19 -19.01
C ALA A 24 -0.72 1.53 -18.88
N ASP A 25 0.54 1.50 -18.41
CA ASP A 25 1.39 2.68 -18.15
C ASP A 25 0.83 3.67 -17.11
N GLY A 26 -0.23 3.31 -16.38
CA GLY A 26 -0.78 4.09 -15.29
C GLY A 26 0.04 4.01 -13.99
N PRO A 27 -0.37 4.74 -12.93
CA PRO A 27 0.26 4.64 -11.62
C PRO A 27 0.29 3.19 -11.11
N ILE A 28 1.37 2.83 -10.43
CA ILE A 28 1.51 1.52 -9.79
C ILE A 28 0.86 1.57 -8.41
N PHE A 29 0.08 0.54 -8.12
CA PHE A 29 -0.56 0.34 -6.84
C PHE A 29 -0.14 -1.00 -6.25
N MET A 30 -0.24 -1.11 -4.93
CA MET A 30 -0.34 -2.38 -4.23
C MET A 30 -1.81 -2.67 -3.92
N LYS A 31 -2.27 -3.87 -4.27
CA LYS A 31 -3.57 -4.38 -3.84
C LYS A 31 -3.55 -4.61 -2.32
N ALA A 32 -4.55 -4.09 -1.62
CA ALA A 32 -4.69 -4.21 -0.17
C ALA A 32 -6.08 -4.71 0.24
N GLU A 33 -6.17 -5.32 1.42
CA GLU A 33 -7.41 -5.90 1.95
C GLU A 33 -7.60 -5.68 3.44
N ARG A 34 -8.83 -5.33 3.82
CA ARG A 34 -9.27 -5.30 5.20
C ARG A 34 -10.33 -6.37 5.41
N ILE A 35 -10.03 -7.32 6.28
CA ILE A 35 -10.95 -8.37 6.68
C ILE A 35 -11.96 -7.75 7.68
N GLY A 36 -13.21 -7.64 7.26
CA GLY A 36 -14.35 -7.31 8.12
C GLY A 36 -14.94 -8.57 8.76
N THR A 37 -16.07 -8.41 9.47
CA THR A 37 -16.76 -9.56 10.09
C THR A 37 -17.43 -10.45 9.04
N ASP A 38 -18.07 -9.86 8.04
CA ASP A 38 -18.86 -10.59 7.03
C ASP A 38 -18.35 -10.41 5.59
N TYR A 39 -17.42 -9.48 5.37
CA TYR A 39 -16.95 -9.09 4.05
C TYR A 39 -15.48 -8.69 4.06
N ILE A 40 -14.81 -8.87 2.92
CA ILE A 40 -13.47 -8.35 2.65
C ILE A 40 -13.63 -7.02 1.92
N HIS A 41 -13.01 -5.97 2.43
CA HIS A 41 -12.92 -4.71 1.70
C HIS A 41 -11.64 -4.68 0.87
N HIS A 42 -11.77 -4.28 -0.39
CA HIS A 42 -10.68 -4.19 -1.34
C HIS A 42 -10.24 -2.73 -1.46
N TYR A 43 -8.92 -2.51 -1.43
CA TYR A 43 -8.33 -1.19 -1.58
C TYR A 43 -7.10 -1.22 -2.49
N LEU A 44 -6.73 -0.04 -2.99
CA LEU A 44 -5.44 0.22 -3.61
C LEU A 44 -4.63 1.19 -2.75
N VAL A 45 -3.34 0.90 -2.62
CA VAL A 45 -2.33 1.80 -2.07
C VAL A 45 -1.43 2.24 -3.21
N GLN A 46 -1.42 3.52 -3.55
CA GLN A 46 -0.57 4.02 -4.63
C GLN A 46 0.90 4.00 -4.17
N LEU A 47 1.76 3.39 -4.98
CA LEU A 47 3.19 3.35 -4.72
C LEU A 47 3.86 4.33 -5.68
N HIS A 48 4.41 5.41 -5.14
CA HIS A 48 4.97 6.48 -5.95
C HIS A 48 6.45 6.74 -5.66
N PRO A 49 7.29 6.84 -6.71
CA PRO A 49 8.57 7.52 -6.61
C PRO A 49 8.26 9.01 -6.42
N ARG A 50 8.81 9.58 -5.36
CA ARG A 50 8.42 10.88 -4.79
C ARG A 50 8.72 12.10 -5.69
N PRO A 51 8.09 13.27 -5.41
CA PRO A 51 7.18 13.56 -4.28
C PRO A 51 5.70 13.28 -4.56
N ALA A 52 5.08 12.57 -3.62
CA ALA A 52 3.66 12.22 -3.60
C ALA A 52 2.79 13.40 -3.13
N ALA A 53 1.79 13.76 -3.95
CA ALA A 53 0.70 14.65 -3.57
C ALA A 53 -0.11 14.05 -2.41
N GLU A 54 -0.93 14.86 -1.72
CA GLU A 54 -1.78 14.35 -0.64
C GLU A 54 -2.72 13.22 -1.12
N ALA A 55 -3.16 13.29 -2.38
CA ALA A 55 -3.98 12.26 -3.01
C ALA A 55 -3.30 10.88 -3.01
N ASP A 56 -1.99 10.85 -3.20
CA ASP A 56 -1.20 9.61 -3.30
C ASP A 56 -0.97 8.96 -1.92
N ARG A 57 -1.30 9.67 -0.83
CA ARG A 57 -1.19 9.19 0.55
C ARG A 57 -2.49 8.56 1.04
N ARG A 58 -3.51 8.45 0.17
CA ARG A 58 -4.83 7.94 0.50
C ARG A 58 -4.95 6.47 0.13
N ILE A 59 -5.76 5.73 0.88
CA ILE A 59 -6.27 4.45 0.40
C ILE A 59 -7.43 4.70 -0.57
N HIS A 60 -7.47 3.96 -1.66
CA HIS A 60 -8.56 4.04 -2.64
C HIS A 60 -9.45 2.83 -2.47
N TYR A 61 -10.74 3.03 -2.21
CA TYR A 61 -11.71 1.94 -2.26
C TYR A 61 -11.75 1.35 -3.67
N LEU A 62 -11.96 0.04 -3.74
CA LEU A 62 -12.02 -0.72 -4.97
C LEU A 62 -13.21 -1.68 -4.89
N ASP A 63 -14.02 -1.73 -5.94
CA ASP A 63 -15.08 -2.73 -6.03
C ASP A 63 -14.44 -4.12 -6.31
N PRO A 64 -14.88 -5.21 -5.65
CA PRO A 64 -14.33 -6.54 -5.90
C PRO A 64 -14.44 -7.01 -7.37
N ASP A 65 -15.41 -6.50 -8.14
CA ASP A 65 -15.59 -6.84 -9.55
C ASP A 65 -14.82 -5.90 -10.51
N ASP A 66 -14.19 -4.83 -10.00
CA ASP A 66 -13.36 -3.94 -10.83
C ASP A 66 -12.19 -4.71 -11.45
N LEU A 67 -11.87 -4.41 -12.71
CA LEU A 67 -10.76 -5.04 -13.42
C LEU A 67 -9.45 -4.30 -13.14
N LEU A 68 -8.40 -5.06 -12.84
CA LEU A 68 -7.03 -4.60 -12.64
C LEU A 68 -6.09 -5.31 -13.61
N LEU A 69 -4.99 -4.66 -13.95
CA LEU A 69 -3.83 -5.29 -14.55
C LEU A 69 -2.95 -5.83 -13.42
N ASP A 70 -2.94 -7.15 -13.24
CA ASP A 70 -2.08 -7.85 -12.30
C ASP A 70 -0.66 -7.96 -12.86
N LEU A 71 0.32 -7.43 -12.13
CA LEU A 71 1.73 -7.44 -12.52
C LEU A 71 2.47 -8.69 -12.03
N ASP A 72 1.81 -9.57 -11.27
CA ASP A 72 2.35 -10.81 -10.71
C ASP A 72 3.67 -10.60 -9.93
N GLN A 73 3.78 -9.44 -9.27
CA GLN A 73 4.98 -8.99 -8.57
C GLN A 73 4.61 -8.46 -7.18
N LYS A 74 5.49 -8.69 -6.20
CA LYS A 74 5.39 -8.05 -4.89
C LYS A 74 6.19 -6.74 -4.90
N PRO A 75 5.77 -5.71 -4.15
CA PRO A 75 6.54 -4.48 -4.05
C PRO A 75 7.90 -4.76 -3.42
N VAL A 76 8.97 -4.34 -4.09
CA VAL A 76 10.30 -4.22 -3.49
C VAL A 76 10.48 -2.75 -3.13
N LEU A 77 10.67 -2.46 -1.84
CA LEU A 77 10.76 -1.09 -1.37
C LEU A 77 12.21 -0.78 -1.01
N ASP A 78 12.75 0.30 -1.56
CA ASP A 78 13.92 0.96 -1.01
C ASP A 78 13.46 1.88 0.13
N PRO A 79 13.81 1.59 1.40
CA PRO A 79 13.44 2.44 2.51
C PRO A 79 14.14 3.81 2.47
N GLY A 80 15.23 3.96 1.71
CA GLY A 80 16.05 5.17 1.75
C GLY A 80 16.61 5.44 3.16
N PRO A 81 17.04 6.68 3.44
CA PRO A 81 17.57 7.04 4.75
C PRO A 81 16.51 6.92 5.86
N GLU A 82 16.95 6.45 7.03
CA GLU A 82 16.15 6.53 8.25
C GLU A 82 16.05 8.00 8.70
N GLY A 83 14.83 8.44 8.99
CA GLY A 83 14.56 9.77 9.52
C GLY A 83 15.12 9.95 10.93
N ALA A 84 15.57 11.16 11.25
CA ALA A 84 16.07 11.49 12.59
C ALA A 84 14.98 11.42 13.68
N GLU A 85 13.71 11.63 13.29
CA GLU A 85 12.56 11.55 14.18
C GLU A 85 11.77 10.26 13.97
N LYS A 86 11.24 9.71 15.06
CA LYS A 86 10.38 8.51 15.04
C LYS A 86 8.89 8.82 14.96
N THR A 87 8.55 10.06 14.62
CA THR A 87 7.16 10.51 14.45
C THR A 87 6.66 10.11 13.07
N VAL A 88 5.69 9.20 13.02
CA VAL A 88 5.15 8.69 11.74
C VAL A 88 4.11 9.66 11.16
N GLN A 89 4.32 10.11 9.92
CA GLN A 89 3.40 10.93 9.14
C GLN A 89 2.66 10.11 8.07
N CYS A 90 1.58 10.68 7.52
CA CYS A 90 0.90 10.02 6.40
C CYS A 90 1.77 10.08 5.14
N GLY A 91 1.86 8.94 4.46
CA GLY A 91 2.77 8.70 3.34
C GLY A 91 4.08 8.02 3.76
N ASP A 92 4.40 7.95 5.05
CA ASP A 92 5.63 7.31 5.51
C ASP A 92 5.53 5.78 5.49
N LEU A 93 6.66 5.15 5.20
CA LEU A 93 6.93 3.76 5.51
C LEU A 93 7.62 3.72 6.88
N PHE A 94 7.22 2.82 7.78
CA PHE A 94 7.85 2.72 9.10
C PHE A 94 7.90 1.28 9.58
N THR A 95 8.89 0.98 10.41
CA THR A 95 9.15 -0.36 10.90
C THR A 95 8.92 -0.45 12.40
N THR A 96 8.34 -1.57 12.82
CA THR A 96 8.15 -1.97 14.22
C THR A 96 8.58 -3.43 14.37
N ALA A 97 8.60 -3.95 15.61
CA ALA A 97 8.82 -5.37 15.85
C ALA A 97 7.77 -6.31 15.19
N LYS A 98 6.63 -5.78 14.74
CA LYS A 98 5.55 -6.55 14.09
C LYS A 98 5.64 -6.56 12.57
N GLY A 99 6.51 -5.76 11.98
CA GLY A 99 6.63 -5.61 10.54
C GLY A 99 6.79 -4.16 10.09
N THR A 100 6.69 -3.97 8.78
CA THR A 100 6.83 -2.67 8.11
C THR A 100 5.49 -2.25 7.52
N PHE A 101 5.10 -1.01 7.78
CA PHE A 101 3.76 -0.51 7.51
C PHE A 101 3.81 0.85 6.80
N PHE A 102 2.81 1.08 5.95
CA PHE A 102 2.45 2.41 5.48
C PHE A 102 1.46 3.04 6.44
N LYS A 103 1.61 4.33 6.74
CA LYS A 103 0.54 5.15 7.34
C LYS A 103 -0.14 5.95 6.23
N LEU A 104 -1.43 5.73 6.04
CA LEU A 104 -2.20 6.31 4.94
C LEU A 104 -3.42 7.06 5.46
N ILE A 105 -3.90 8.01 4.67
CA ILE A 105 -5.15 8.73 4.91
C ILE A 105 -6.31 7.83 4.50
N GLU A 106 -7.31 7.71 5.37
CA GLU A 106 -8.57 7.02 5.10
C GLU A 106 -9.70 8.05 4.88
N ASP A 107 -10.70 7.71 4.06
CA ASP A 107 -11.81 8.63 3.73
C ASP A 107 -12.51 9.14 5.01
N PRO A 108 -12.78 10.45 5.15
CA PRO A 108 -13.41 11.04 6.32
C PRO A 108 -14.82 10.50 6.66
N LYS A 109 -15.48 9.78 5.76
CA LYS A 109 -16.73 9.05 6.07
C LYS A 109 -16.48 7.87 7.00
N SER A 110 -15.24 7.38 7.09
CA SER A 110 -14.82 6.42 8.10
C SER A 110 -14.50 7.16 9.40
N GLN A 111 -14.92 6.62 10.55
CA GLN A 111 -14.57 7.19 11.87
C GLN A 111 -13.04 7.21 12.14
N LYS A 112 -12.23 6.55 11.30
CA LYS A 112 -10.77 6.55 11.37
C LYS A 112 -10.22 7.48 10.29
N MET A 113 -9.37 8.43 10.70
CA MET A 113 -8.70 9.33 9.76
C MET A 113 -7.49 8.67 9.07
N PHE A 114 -6.98 7.58 9.64
CA PHE A 114 -5.75 6.93 9.18
C PHE A 114 -5.88 5.41 9.11
N ALA A 115 -5.22 4.83 8.12
CA ALA A 115 -5.04 3.40 7.94
C ALA A 115 -3.58 3.00 8.07
N TYR A 116 -3.36 1.77 8.51
CA TYR A 116 -2.03 1.15 8.57
C TYR A 116 -2.06 -0.11 7.71
N VAL A 117 -1.24 -0.16 6.68
CA VAL A 117 -1.19 -1.29 5.73
C VAL A 117 0.19 -1.90 5.77
N GLU A 118 0.27 -3.20 6.00
CA GLU A 118 1.54 -3.93 6.00
C GLU A 118 2.11 -4.00 4.57
N ALA A 119 3.35 -3.56 4.40
CA ALA A 119 3.97 -3.42 3.09
C ALA A 119 4.18 -4.76 2.37
N ALA A 120 4.41 -5.84 3.11
CA ALA A 120 4.65 -7.16 2.54
C ALA A 120 3.37 -7.89 2.10
N SER A 121 2.28 -7.72 2.85
CA SER A 121 1.05 -8.51 2.67
C SER A 121 -0.11 -7.72 2.07
N GLY A 122 -0.07 -6.38 2.09
CA GLY A 122 -1.23 -5.54 1.77
C GLY A 122 -2.35 -5.64 2.82
N GLY A 123 -2.11 -6.28 3.97
CA GLY A 123 -3.09 -6.45 5.03
C GLY A 123 -3.24 -5.19 5.88
N PHE A 124 -4.48 -4.85 6.21
CA PHE A 124 -4.75 -3.76 7.15
C PHE A 124 -4.48 -4.19 8.59
N ALA A 125 -3.82 -3.31 9.34
CA ALA A 125 -3.53 -3.50 10.75
C ALA A 125 -4.25 -2.45 11.61
N ARG A 126 -4.40 -2.77 12.91
CA ARG A 126 -4.69 -1.75 13.94
C ARG A 126 -3.51 -0.78 14.04
N ARG A 127 -3.68 0.31 14.79
CA ARG A 127 -2.63 1.32 15.00
C ARG A 127 -1.29 0.69 15.38
N GLN A 128 -0.26 1.00 14.58
CA GLN A 128 1.11 0.46 14.75
C GLN A 128 2.15 1.48 15.22
N GLU A 129 1.76 2.70 15.61
CA GLU A 129 2.71 3.76 16.02
C GLU A 129 3.34 3.55 17.41
N ARG A 130 3.19 2.36 18.00
CA ARG A 130 3.82 2.02 19.27
C ARG A 130 5.14 1.31 18.99
N ASP A 131 6.18 1.68 19.72
CA ASP A 131 7.52 1.06 19.64
C ASP A 131 8.10 1.12 18.21
N VAL A 132 7.93 2.28 17.55
CA VAL A 132 8.49 2.55 16.21
C VAL A 132 10.02 2.46 16.27
N GLN A 133 10.58 1.65 15.38
CA GLN A 133 12.03 1.40 15.32
C GLN A 133 12.70 2.34 14.34
N ALA A 134 12.10 2.53 13.16
CA ALA A 134 12.59 3.39 12.09
C ALA A 134 11.41 4.02 11.32
N VAL A 135 11.60 5.23 10.79
CA VAL A 135 10.67 5.93 9.91
C VAL A 135 11.41 6.31 8.63
N HIS A 136 10.75 6.08 7.51
CA HIS A 136 11.27 6.26 6.17
C HIS A 136 10.30 7.16 5.41
N ALA A 137 10.47 8.48 5.48
CA ALA A 137 9.81 9.42 4.57
C ALA A 137 10.41 9.35 3.16
N ASP A 138 11.71 9.02 3.15
CA ASP A 138 12.70 8.61 2.16
C ASP A 138 12.40 7.45 1.20
N TRP A 139 11.27 6.74 1.33
CA TRP A 139 11.10 5.45 0.64
C TRP A 139 10.77 5.57 -0.86
N ALA A 140 11.04 4.52 -1.63
CA ALA A 140 10.69 4.41 -3.04
C ALA A 140 10.34 2.96 -3.41
N LEU A 141 9.56 2.79 -4.47
CA LEU A 141 9.35 1.49 -5.11
C LEU A 141 10.53 1.20 -6.04
N ASP A 142 11.20 0.07 -5.82
CA ASP A 142 12.18 -0.50 -6.72
C ASP A 142 11.47 -1.48 -7.66
N LEU A 143 11.60 -1.25 -8.97
CA LEU A 143 10.97 -2.07 -10.00
C LEU A 143 11.94 -3.11 -10.62
N GLY A 144 13.20 -3.13 -10.18
CA GLY A 144 14.24 -4.02 -10.71
C GLY A 144 14.82 -3.56 -12.04
#